data_AF-A0A256XBI9-F1
#
_entry.id   AF-A0A256XBI9-F1
#
_cell.length_a   1.000
_cell.length_b   1.000
_cell.length_c   1.000
_cell.angle_alpha   90.00
_cell.angle_beta   90.00
_cell.angle_gamma   90.00
#
_symmetry.space_group_name_H-M   'P 1'
#
loop_
_entity.id
_entity.type
_entity.pdbx_description
1 polymer ?
#
loop_
_entity_poly.entity_id
_entity_poly.type
_entity_poly.pdbx_seq_one_letter_code
_entity_poly.pdbx_strand_id
1 'polypeptide(L)'
;MVNCRRWENLYSKALSDGNNEKALEFKEKLVECIVYSISSLLAEKNLRKVNELMEYGMEVSRKYNIPELEFHLKLAQKEIERILKLRGKIREDKS
;
A
#
# COMPACT_ATOMS: atom_id res chain seq x y z
N MET A 1 5.26 -12.71 1.12
CA MET A 1 4.36 -11.54 1.11
C MET A 1 4.73 -10.69 2.30
N VAL A 2 4.96 -9.38 2.16
CA VAL A 2 5.26 -8.55 3.34
C VAL A 2 4.04 -8.60 4.25
N ASN A 3 4.22 -9.06 5.48
CA ASN A 3 3.10 -9.41 6.36
C ASN A 3 2.57 -8.17 7.11
N CYS A 4 2.00 -7.22 6.36
CA CYS A 4 1.34 -6.05 6.97
C CYS A 4 0.06 -6.43 7.72
N ARG A 5 -0.51 -7.63 7.45
CA ARG A 5 -1.66 -8.17 8.20
C ARG A 5 -1.41 -8.31 9.69
N ARG A 6 -0.16 -8.51 10.13
CA ARG A 6 0.19 -8.52 11.55
C ARG A 6 -0.21 -7.19 12.22
N TRP A 7 0.10 -6.06 11.58
CA TRP A 7 -0.24 -4.73 12.10
C TRP A 7 -1.73 -4.47 12.07
N GLU A 8 -2.41 -4.92 11.01
CA GLU A 8 -3.87 -4.84 10.93
C GLU A 8 -4.56 -5.60 12.07
N ASN A 9 -4.11 -6.81 12.37
CA ASN A 9 -4.66 -7.62 13.46
C ASN A 9 -4.43 -6.95 14.82
N LEU A 10 -3.24 -6.41 15.06
CA LEU A 10 -2.92 -5.68 16.29
C LEU A 10 -3.75 -4.40 16.42
N TYR A 11 -3.93 -3.67 15.32
CA TYR A 11 -4.76 -2.47 15.28
C TYR A 11 -6.23 -2.78 15.57
N SER A 12 -6.80 -3.77 14.89
CA SER A 12 -8.18 -4.21 15.12
C SER A 12 -8.39 -4.68 16.56
N LYS A 13 -7.41 -5.37 17.15
CA LYS A 13 -7.47 -5.78 18.55
C LYS A 13 -7.43 -4.58 19.50
N ALA A 14 -6.52 -3.63 19.29
CA ALA A 14 -6.42 -2.44 20.12
C ALA A 14 -7.70 -1.59 20.07
N LEU A 15 -8.35 -1.49 18.91
CA LEU A 15 -9.67 -0.86 18.77
C LEU A 15 -10.75 -1.59 19.59
N SER A 16 -10.79 -2.92 19.50
CA SER A 16 -11.73 -3.75 20.26
C SER A 16 -11.52 -3.65 21.77
N ASP A 17 -10.27 -3.50 22.22
CA ASP A 17 -9.90 -3.38 23.63
C ASP A 17 -10.08 -1.94 24.16
N GLY A 18 -10.49 -0.98 23.31
CA GLY A 18 -10.64 0.44 23.67
C GLY A 18 -9.30 1.16 23.93
N ASN A 19 -8.17 0.56 23.54
CA ASN A 19 -6.85 1.12 23.75
C ASN A 19 -6.46 2.06 22.59
N ASN A 20 -6.88 3.31 22.69
CA ASN A 20 -6.68 4.31 21.64
C ASN A 20 -5.20 4.62 21.35
N GLU A 21 -4.34 4.58 22.37
CA GLU A 21 -2.90 4.82 22.21
C GLU A 21 -2.26 3.73 21.32
N LYS A 22 -2.50 2.46 21.67
CA LYS A 22 -2.01 1.34 20.85
C LYS A 22 -2.70 1.25 19.49
N ALA A 23 -3.97 1.64 19.41
CA ALA A 23 -4.66 1.72 18.14
C ALA A 23 -3.98 2.73 17.20
N LEU A 24 -3.59 3.91 17.70
CA LEU A 24 -2.87 4.90 16.92
C LEU A 24 -1.50 4.37 16.46
N GLU A 25 -0.71 3.81 17.38
CA GLU A 25 0.62 3.24 17.08
C GLU A 25 0.54 2.15 15.99
N PHE A 26 -0.39 1.21 16.14
CA PHE A 26 -0.53 0.11 15.16
C PHE A 26 -1.10 0.58 13.82
N LYS A 27 -1.95 1.62 13.82
CA LYS A 27 -2.40 2.27 12.58
C LYS A 27 -1.22 2.87 11.82
N GLU A 28 -0.36 3.62 12.49
CA GLU A 28 0.85 4.20 11.87
C GLU A 28 1.77 3.11 11.31
N LYS A 29 2.01 2.04 12.08
CA LYS A 29 2.83 0.90 11.63
C LYS A 29 2.21 0.15 10.45
N LEU A 30 0.89 0.05 10.39
CA LEU A 30 0.18 -0.55 9.27
C LEU A 30 0.34 0.28 7.99
N VAL A 31 0.14 1.59 8.09
CA VAL A 31 0.33 2.51 6.96
C VAL A 31 1.77 2.47 6.48
N GLU A 32 2.73 2.61 7.40
CA GLU A 32 4.17 2.52 7.12
C GLU A 32 4.50 1.23 6.38
N CYS A 33 4.07 0.08 6.90
CA CYS A 33 4.32 -1.22 6.27
C CYS A 33 3.82 -1.29 4.82
N ILE A 34 2.59 -0.85 4.56
CA ILE A 34 2.00 -0.90 3.22
C ILE A 34 2.76 0.02 2.26
N VAL A 35 2.99 1.27 2.65
CA VAL A 35 3.61 2.29 1.80
C VAL A 35 5.06 1.95 1.47
N TYR A 36 5.86 1.53 2.46
CA TYR A 36 7.25 1.12 2.22
C TYR A 36 7.33 -0.13 1.35
N SER A 37 6.45 -1.11 1.57
CA SER A 37 6.42 -2.34 0.78
C SER A 37 6.05 -2.06 -0.69
N ILE A 38 5.08 -1.19 -0.94
CA ILE A 38 4.73 -0.74 -2.30
C ILE A 38 5.92 -0.06 -2.96
N SER A 39 6.57 0.87 -2.24
CA SER A 39 7.71 1.63 -2.77
C SER A 39 8.90 0.72 -3.12
N SER A 40 9.20 -0.27 -2.26
CA SER A 40 10.23 -1.28 -2.51
C SER A 40 9.90 -2.15 -3.73
N LEU A 41 8.66 -2.63 -3.85
CA LEU A 41 8.23 -3.45 -4.99
C LEU A 41 8.20 -2.65 -6.31
N LEU A 42 7.90 -1.36 -6.26
CA LEU A 42 7.99 -0.44 -7.40
C LEU A 42 9.44 -0.29 -7.87
N ALA A 43 10.39 -0.12 -6.94
CA ALA A 43 11.81 -0.06 -7.26
C ALA A 43 12.31 -1.35 -7.92
N GLU A 44 11.81 -2.50 -7.48
CA GLU A 44 12.06 -3.82 -8.08
C GLU A 44 11.29 -4.07 -9.39
N LYS A 45 10.44 -3.13 -9.82
CA LYS A 45 9.57 -3.25 -11.01
C LYS A 45 8.61 -4.45 -10.95
N ASN A 46 8.28 -4.94 -9.75
CA ASN A 46 7.42 -6.09 -9.50
C ASN A 46 5.94 -5.69 -9.47
N LEU A 47 5.42 -5.24 -10.62
CA LEU A 47 4.08 -4.64 -10.72
C LEU A 47 2.95 -5.58 -10.28
N ARG A 48 3.12 -6.90 -10.43
CA ARG A 48 2.12 -7.88 -9.96
C ARG A 48 1.92 -7.77 -8.45
N LYS A 49 3.01 -7.86 -7.68
CA LYS A 49 2.94 -7.75 -6.21
C LYS A 49 2.54 -6.35 -5.75
N VAL A 50 2.90 -5.31 -6.51
CA VAL A 50 2.43 -3.94 -6.23
C VAL A 50 0.91 -3.87 -6.31
N ASN A 51 0.31 -4.41 -7.39
CA ASN A 51 -1.15 -4.41 -7.54
C ASN A 51 -1.85 -5.20 -6.42
N GLU A 52 -1.37 -6.41 -6.12
CA GLU A 52 -1.89 -7.23 -5.01
C GLU A 52 -1.85 -6.45 -3.67
N LEU A 53 -0.76 -5.74 -3.41
CA LEU A 53 -0.60 -4.96 -2.18
C LEU A 53 -1.41 -3.65 -2.18
N MET A 54 -1.62 -3.04 -3.33
CA MET A 54 -2.47 -1.86 -3.47
C MET A 54 -3.95 -2.18 -3.25
N GLU A 55 -4.43 -3.31 -3.76
CA GLU A 55 -5.79 -3.78 -3.50
C GLU A 55 -6.01 -3.99 -2.01
N TYR A 56 -5.09 -4.70 -1.35
CA TYR A 56 -5.09 -4.84 0.10
C TYR A 56 -5.05 -3.50 0.83
N GLY A 57 -4.18 -2.57 0.42
CA GLY A 57 -4.09 -1.25 1.01
C GLY A 57 -5.40 -0.45 0.89
N MET A 58 -6.08 -0.51 -0.25
CA MET A 58 -7.37 0.17 -0.44
C MET A 58 -8.48 -0.45 0.41
N GLU A 59 -8.50 -1.77 0.57
CA GLU A 59 -9.41 -2.46 1.48
C GLU A 59 -9.21 -1.98 2.92
N VAL A 60 -7.97 -1.99 3.41
CA VAL A 60 -7.59 -1.50 4.74
C VAL A 60 -7.98 -0.03 4.93
N SER A 61 -7.67 0.82 3.95
CA SER A 61 -7.97 2.25 3.99
C SER A 61 -9.46 2.52 4.15
N ARG A 62 -10.32 1.77 3.44
CA ARG A 62 -11.78 1.90 3.53
C ARG A 62 -12.32 1.33 4.82
N LYS A 63 -11.87 0.12 5.19
CA LYS A 63 -12.31 -0.60 6.39
C LYS A 63 -12.11 0.21 7.66
N TYR A 64 -10.99 0.91 7.78
CA TYR A 64 -10.64 1.68 8.98
C TYR A 64 -10.69 3.19 8.79
N ASN A 65 -11.18 3.68 7.65
CA ASN A 65 -11.24 5.10 7.31
C ASN A 65 -9.89 5.82 7.55
N ILE A 66 -8.85 5.45 6.77
CA ILE A 66 -7.50 6.01 6.86
C ILE A 66 -7.17 6.83 5.60
N PRO A 67 -7.57 8.12 5.51
CA PRO A 67 -7.41 8.92 4.29
C PRO A 67 -5.96 9.09 3.82
N GLU A 68 -5.01 9.13 4.76
CA GLU A 68 -3.57 9.19 4.49
C GLU A 68 -3.11 8.00 3.63
N LEU A 69 -3.57 6.79 3.96
CA LEU A 69 -3.22 5.59 3.21
C LEU A 69 -3.76 5.66 1.78
N GLU A 70 -5.02 6.09 1.61
CA GLU A 70 -5.59 6.30 0.28
C GLU A 70 -4.79 7.30 -0.55
N PHE A 71 -4.31 8.39 0.06
CA PHE A 71 -3.46 9.38 -0.61
C PHE A 71 -2.16 8.75 -1.12
N HIS A 72 -1.45 7.97 -0.29
CA HIS A 72 -0.23 7.29 -0.70
C HIS A 72 -0.47 6.25 -1.82
N LEU A 73 -1.57 5.51 -1.74
CA LEU A 73 -1.94 4.53 -2.78
C LEU A 73 -2.23 5.21 -4.12
N LYS A 74 -2.85 6.39 -4.12
CA LYS A 74 -3.05 7.20 -5.34
C LYS A 74 -1.73 7.70 -5.93
N LEU A 75 -0.73 8.02 -5.10
CA LEU A 75 0.61 8.37 -5.59
C LEU A 75 1.30 7.17 -6.23
N ALA A 76 1.23 5.99 -5.60
CA ALA A 76 1.75 4.75 -6.17
C ALA A 76 1.09 4.41 -7.51
N GLN A 77 -0.23 4.56 -7.61
CA GLN A 77 -0.99 4.35 -8.85
C GLN A 77 -0.45 5.21 -10.02
N LYS A 78 -0.23 6.51 -9.76
CA LYS A 78 0.33 7.43 -10.76
C LYS A 78 1.72 7.01 -11.22
N GLU A 79 2.53 6.47 -10.32
CA GLU A 79 3.87 6.00 -10.67
C GLU A 79 3.82 4.72 -11.51
N ILE A 80 2.92 3.78 -11.20
CA ILE A 80 2.67 2.60 -12.04
C ILE A 80 2.29 3.01 -13.46
N GLU A 81 1.37 3.97 -13.60
CA GLU A 81 0.94 4.48 -14.90
C GLU A 81 2.10 5.09 -15.71
N ARG A 82 3.02 5.83 -15.05
CA ARG A 82 4.23 6.34 -15.70
C ARG A 82 5.13 5.20 -16.19
N ILE A 83 5.39 4.20 -15.34
CA ILE A 83 6.23 3.04 -15.69
C ILE A 83 5.64 2.30 -16.89
N LEU A 84 4.32 2.09 -16.91
CA LEU A 84 3.63 1.41 -18.01
C LEU A 84 3.69 2.22 -19.31
N LYS A 85 3.47 3.54 -19.25
CA LYS A 85 3.61 4.42 -20.42
C LYS A 85 5.01 4.38 -21.02
N LEU A 86 6.05 4.40 -20.18
CA LEU A 86 7.44 4.28 -20.63
C LEU A 86 7.72 2.93 -21.29
N ARG A 87 7.20 1.83 -20.73
CA ARG A 87 7.32 0.49 -21.33
C ARG A 87 6.58 0.39 -22.68
N GLY A 88 5.44 1.04 -22.82
CA GLY A 88 4.67 1.11 -24.07
C GLY A 88 5.46 1.82 -25.17
N LYS A 89 5.98 3.03 -24.87
CA LYS A 89 6.81 3.79 -25.82
C LYS A 89 8.05 3.03 -26.30
N ILE A 90 8.76 2.36 -25.39
CA ILE A 90 9.94 1.54 -25.74
C ILE A 90 9.60 0.39 -26.72
N ARG A 91 8.35 -0.10 -26.73
CA ARG A 91 7.92 -1.15 -27.66
C ARG A 91 7.57 -0.59 -29.05
N GLU A 92 7.00 0.62 -29.10
CA GLU A 92 6.68 1.32 -30.36
C GLU A 92 7.96 1.74 -31.10
N ASP A 93 8.98 2.25 -30.39
CA ASP A 93 10.26 2.66 -30.98
C ASP A 93 11.12 1.49 -31.50
N LYS A 94 10.75 0.23 -31.22
CA LYS A 94 11.46 -0.99 -31.61
C LYS A 94 10.78 -1.80 -32.71
N SER A 95 9.59 -1.36 -33.18
CA SER A 95 8.86 -1.98 -34.29
C SER A 95 9.04 -1.18 -35.56
#